data_AF-A0A495FA35-F1
#
_entry.id   AF-A0A495FA35-F1
#
_cell.length_a   1.000
_cell.length_b   1.000
_cell.length_c   1.000
_cell.angle_alpha   90.00
_cell.angle_beta   90.00
_cell.angle_gamma   90.00
#
_symmetry.space_group_name_H-M   'P 1'
#
loop_
_entity.id
_entity.type
_entity.pdbx_description
1 polymer ?
#
loop_
_entity_poly.entity_id
_entity_poly.type
_entity_poly.pdbx_seq_one_letter_code
_entity_poly.pdbx_strand_id
1 'polypeptide(L)'
;MNPLVIAEKDFGKNVLTSVEARAFYREWRKLASSRAGTWSAIRDAKFTVAGKKSSGIAIISALRSHLAALQAERCCYCRRRLDGIAYARPIEHVLPKDTFNQYTFTYRNLAVACFDCNHVKTNDNWSNWPPARRRYLKEKSCGGFFHARLHEYDSHVRYLHLETNGAAISVYAGLTPQGRHLCVELLRKSSERTLSVSANPRFSAAMDKLRGQVQQIAATHDDVKLLDFMEALELAADPT
;
A
#
# COMPACT_ATOMS: atom_id res chain seq x y z
N MET A 1 -12.87 6.00 28.09
CA MET A 1 -12.06 4.88 27.55
C MET A 1 -10.64 5.40 27.33
N ASN A 2 -9.64 4.76 27.93
CA ASN A 2 -8.25 5.21 27.87
C ASN A 2 -7.77 5.28 26.40
N PRO A 3 -7.20 6.41 25.92
CA PRO A 3 -6.62 6.53 24.58
C PRO A 3 -5.67 5.38 24.23
N LEU A 4 -5.08 4.79 25.27
CA LEU A 4 -4.17 3.67 25.17
C LEU A 4 -4.81 2.36 24.69
N VAL A 5 -6.09 2.13 25.01
CA VAL A 5 -6.87 0.93 24.65
C VAL A 5 -7.32 0.97 23.18
N ILE A 6 -7.45 2.17 22.60
CA ILE A 6 -7.82 2.33 21.18
C ILE A 6 -6.64 1.95 20.27
N ALA A 7 -5.41 2.28 20.67
CA ALA A 7 -4.20 1.97 19.90
C ALA A 7 -3.87 0.45 19.87
N GLU A 8 -4.20 -0.30 20.92
CA GLU A 8 -4.11 -1.78 20.93
C GLU A 8 -5.17 -2.44 20.04
N LYS A 9 -6.37 -1.85 19.93
CA LYS A 9 -7.39 -2.31 18.99
C LYS A 9 -6.96 -2.11 17.54
N ASP A 10 -6.27 -1.02 17.23
CA ASP A 10 -5.82 -0.75 15.86
C ASP A 10 -4.56 -1.54 15.48
N PHE A 11 -3.59 -1.76 16.38
CA PHE A 11 -2.48 -2.70 16.13
C PHE A 11 -2.91 -4.16 16.12
N GLY A 12 -4.09 -4.48 16.67
CA GLY A 12 -4.64 -5.82 16.71
C GLY A 12 -3.92 -6.75 17.68
N LYS A 13 -4.68 -7.64 18.33
CA LYS A 13 -4.13 -8.76 19.12
C LYS A 13 -3.24 -9.70 18.27
N ASN A 14 -3.38 -9.65 16.93
CA ASN A 14 -2.72 -10.54 15.98
C ASN A 14 -1.30 -10.11 15.58
N VAL A 15 -0.86 -8.89 15.92
CA VAL A 15 0.48 -8.37 15.58
C VAL A 15 1.44 -8.44 16.77
N LEU A 16 0.88 -8.40 17.99
CA LEU A 16 1.62 -8.45 19.25
C LEU A 16 1.68 -9.88 19.81
N THR A 17 1.94 -10.87 18.96
CA THR A 17 1.94 -12.28 19.35
C THR A 17 3.19 -12.66 20.15
N SER A 18 4.36 -12.13 19.80
CA SER A 18 5.61 -12.39 20.50
C SER A 18 5.82 -11.48 21.72
N VAL A 19 6.67 -11.92 22.65
CA VAL A 19 7.04 -11.12 23.84
C VAL A 19 7.82 -9.88 23.40
N GLU A 20 8.62 -10.00 22.35
CA GLU A 20 9.43 -8.94 21.75
C GLU A 20 8.57 -7.87 21.10
N ALA A 21 7.53 -8.26 20.35
CA ALA A 21 6.59 -7.33 19.73
C ALA A 21 5.80 -6.54 20.81
N ARG A 22 5.38 -7.23 21.87
CA ARG A 22 4.72 -6.62 23.03
C ARG A 22 5.65 -5.67 23.79
N ALA A 23 6.89 -6.07 24.04
CA ALA A 23 7.90 -5.26 24.71
C ALA A 23 8.24 -4.01 23.90
N PHE A 24 8.44 -4.16 22.58
CA PHE A 24 8.59 -3.03 21.68
C PHE A 24 7.40 -2.08 21.77
N TYR A 25 6.18 -2.60 21.62
CA TYR A 25 4.99 -1.74 21.61
C TYR A 25 4.86 -0.95 22.91
N ARG A 26 5.19 -1.56 24.05
CA ARG A 26 5.23 -0.87 25.36
C ARG A 26 6.31 0.20 25.45
N GLU A 27 7.54 -0.09 25.02
CA GLU A 27 8.63 0.90 25.05
C GLU A 27 8.40 2.03 24.04
N TRP A 28 7.93 1.70 22.84
CA TRP A 28 7.51 2.66 21.84
C TRP A 28 6.40 3.58 22.38
N ARG A 29 5.40 3.03 23.08
CA ARG A 29 4.31 3.81 23.66
C ARG A 29 4.80 4.86 24.66
N LYS A 30 5.81 4.53 25.47
CA LYS A 30 6.46 5.46 26.41
C LYS A 30 7.21 6.58 25.67
N LEU A 31 7.87 6.24 24.56
CA LEU A 31 8.58 7.18 23.70
C LEU A 31 7.63 8.08 22.88
N ALA A 32 6.52 7.52 22.40
CA ALA A 32 5.52 8.24 21.61
C ALA A 32 4.63 9.16 22.45
N SER A 33 4.45 8.86 23.75
CA SER A 33 3.72 9.74 24.67
C SER A 33 4.45 11.04 24.99
N SER A 34 5.78 11.11 24.79
CA SER A 34 6.58 12.29 25.11
C SER A 34 6.82 13.21 23.92
N ARG A 35 6.61 12.76 22.67
CA ARG A 35 6.87 13.56 21.46
C ARG A 35 5.94 13.18 20.31
N ALA A 36 5.18 14.16 19.82
CA ALA A 36 4.64 14.13 18.48
C ALA A 36 5.83 14.10 17.49
N GLY A 37 6.00 13.01 16.74
CA GLY A 37 7.07 12.86 15.76
C GLY A 37 8.44 12.60 16.40
N THR A 38 9.19 11.58 16.03
CA THR A 38 9.66 11.36 14.67
C THR A 38 10.00 9.88 14.50
N TRP A 39 9.81 9.35 13.29
CA TRP A 39 10.34 8.04 12.89
C TRP A 39 11.85 7.89 13.17
N SER A 40 12.60 9.01 13.23
CA SER A 40 14.00 9.03 13.65
C SER A 40 14.19 8.54 15.08
N ALA A 41 13.41 9.06 16.03
CA ALA A 41 13.55 8.67 17.44
C ALA A 41 13.38 7.15 17.65
N ILE A 42 12.50 6.50 16.89
CA ILE A 42 12.38 5.04 16.90
C ILE A 42 13.59 4.40 16.24
N ARG A 43 13.98 4.86 15.06
CA ARG A 43 15.13 4.33 14.34
C ARG A 43 16.39 4.32 15.21
N ASP A 44 16.58 5.38 15.99
CA ASP A 44 17.75 5.58 16.84
C ASP A 44 17.64 4.84 18.18
N ALA A 45 16.45 4.36 18.55
CA ALA A 45 16.21 3.66 19.81
C ALA A 45 17.01 2.35 19.91
N LYS A 46 17.64 2.16 21.07
CA LYS A 46 18.33 0.92 21.49
C LYS A 46 17.72 0.46 22.82
N PHE A 47 17.46 -0.83 22.98
CA PHE A 47 16.87 -1.38 24.19
C PHE A 47 17.22 -2.86 24.33
N THR A 48 16.94 -3.44 25.49
CA THR A 48 17.23 -4.84 25.80
C THR A 48 15.93 -5.57 26.13
N VAL A 49 15.69 -6.73 25.53
CA VAL A 49 14.55 -7.61 25.83
C VAL A 49 15.09 -8.96 26.25
N ALA A 50 14.73 -9.43 27.45
CA ALA A 50 15.19 -10.71 28.00
C ALA A 50 16.72 -10.91 27.89
N GLY A 51 17.49 -9.87 28.22
CA GLY A 51 18.96 -9.89 28.14
C GLY A 51 19.56 -9.73 26.74
N LYS A 52 18.75 -9.72 25.67
CA LYS A 52 19.21 -9.52 24.29
C LYS A 52 19.06 -8.07 23.86
N LYS A 53 20.15 -7.47 23.35
CA LYS A 53 20.13 -6.13 22.77
C LYS A 53 19.30 -6.13 21.47
N SER A 54 18.48 -5.10 21.30
CA SER A 54 17.67 -4.86 20.12
C SER A 54 17.67 -3.37 19.76
N SER A 55 17.16 -3.05 18.59
CA SER A 55 17.10 -1.68 18.08
C SER A 55 15.79 -1.39 17.36
N GLY A 56 15.39 -0.13 17.32
CA GLY A 56 14.19 0.25 16.58
C GLY A 56 14.31 -0.01 15.08
N ILE A 57 15.51 0.00 14.49
CA ILE A 57 15.73 -0.49 13.12
C ILE A 57 15.26 -1.94 12.95
N ALA A 58 15.64 -2.82 13.88
CA ALA A 58 15.27 -4.24 13.82
C ALA A 58 13.75 -4.42 13.90
N ILE A 59 13.08 -3.62 14.73
CA ILE A 59 11.62 -3.63 14.81
C ILE A 59 10.97 -3.07 13.57
N ILE A 60 11.45 -1.92 13.06
CA ILE A 60 10.93 -1.33 11.82
C ILE A 60 11.07 -2.34 10.68
N SER A 61 12.18 -3.10 10.66
CA SER A 61 12.36 -4.22 9.74
C SER A 61 11.31 -5.31 9.93
N ALA A 62 11.09 -5.76 11.17
CA ALA A 62 10.08 -6.78 11.48
C ALA A 62 8.66 -6.31 11.15
N LEU A 63 8.29 -5.08 11.47
CA LEU A 63 7.01 -4.46 11.13
C LEU A 63 6.81 -4.42 9.62
N ARG A 64 7.82 -3.99 8.87
CA ARG A 64 7.77 -3.98 7.41
C ARG A 64 7.54 -5.38 6.84
N SER A 65 8.31 -6.37 7.29
CA SER A 65 8.13 -7.77 6.83
C SER A 65 6.74 -8.29 7.17
N HIS A 66 6.22 -7.98 8.36
CA HIS A 66 4.86 -8.35 8.75
C HIS A 66 3.80 -7.68 7.86
N LEU A 67 3.91 -6.38 7.60
CA LEU A 67 2.99 -5.66 6.71
C LEU A 67 3.07 -6.16 5.26
N ALA A 68 4.27 -6.49 4.76
CA ALA A 68 4.45 -7.06 3.44
C ALA A 68 3.80 -8.44 3.32
N ALA A 69 3.98 -9.31 4.33
CA ALA A 69 3.35 -10.63 4.38
C ALA A 69 1.80 -10.52 4.36
N LEU A 70 1.23 -9.57 5.10
CA LEU A 70 -0.22 -9.31 5.07
C LEU A 70 -0.74 -8.82 3.71
N GLN A 71 0.15 -8.31 2.87
CA GLN A 71 -0.15 -7.86 1.51
C GLN A 71 0.23 -8.91 0.46
N ALA A 72 0.56 -10.14 0.88
CA ALA A 72 1.07 -11.22 0.04
C ALA A 72 2.36 -10.84 -0.71
N GLU A 73 3.26 -10.11 -0.03
CA GLU A 73 4.51 -9.58 -0.59
C GLU A 73 4.29 -8.73 -1.85
N ARG A 74 3.18 -7.97 -1.88
CA ARG A 74 2.83 -7.06 -2.98
C ARG A 74 2.65 -5.63 -2.49
N CYS A 75 2.98 -4.67 -3.35
CA CYS A 75 2.78 -3.25 -3.10
C CYS A 75 1.30 -2.99 -2.80
N CYS A 76 1.03 -2.19 -1.78
CA CYS A 76 -0.34 -1.87 -1.34
C CYS A 76 -1.16 -1.08 -2.37
N TYR A 77 -0.51 -0.48 -3.37
CA TYR A 77 -1.17 0.28 -4.43
C TYR A 77 -1.11 -0.45 -5.77
N CYS A 78 0.08 -0.72 -6.30
CA CYS A 78 0.23 -1.26 -7.65
C CYS A 78 0.26 -2.79 -7.74
N ARG A 79 0.28 -3.49 -6.59
CA ARG A 79 0.33 -4.96 -6.50
C ARG A 79 1.53 -5.65 -7.17
N ARG A 80 2.51 -4.90 -7.69
CA ARG A 80 3.83 -5.44 -8.07
C ARG A 80 4.48 -6.10 -6.85
N ARG A 81 5.26 -7.16 -7.08
CA ARG A 81 5.95 -7.88 -6.00
C ARG A 81 6.94 -6.95 -5.30
N LEU A 82 7.00 -7.06 -3.98
CA LEU A 82 7.93 -6.33 -3.12
C LEU A 82 9.22 -7.13 -2.97
N ASP A 83 9.90 -7.35 -4.08
CA ASP A 83 11.18 -8.02 -4.08
C ASP A 83 12.31 -7.05 -3.66
N GLY A 84 13.35 -7.58 -3.02
CA GLY A 84 14.57 -6.84 -2.70
C GLY A 84 14.66 -6.26 -1.27
N ILE A 85 15.57 -5.30 -1.10
CA ILE A 85 15.97 -4.77 0.20
C ILE A 85 14.96 -3.77 0.79
N ALA A 86 15.09 -3.43 2.07
CA ALA A 86 14.17 -2.54 2.79
C ALA A 86 13.89 -1.18 2.09
N TYR A 87 14.85 -0.66 1.33
CA TYR A 87 14.71 0.57 0.55
C TYR A 87 13.70 0.45 -0.59
N ALA A 88 13.57 -0.73 -1.21
CA ALA A 88 12.61 -0.99 -2.30
C ALA A 88 11.16 -1.13 -1.79
N ARG A 89 10.98 -1.33 -0.48
CA ARG A 89 9.70 -1.56 0.19
C ARG A 89 9.49 -0.62 1.40
N PRO A 90 9.40 0.70 1.17
CA PRO A 90 9.12 1.66 2.25
C PRO A 90 7.80 1.37 2.97
N ILE A 91 7.77 1.68 4.28
CA ILE A 91 6.52 1.71 5.04
C ILE A 91 5.77 2.97 4.63
N GLU A 92 4.60 2.76 4.06
CA GLU A 92 3.70 3.75 3.54
C GLU A 92 2.74 4.25 4.63
N HIS A 93 2.48 5.55 4.63
CA HIS A 93 1.45 6.17 5.47
C HIS A 93 0.28 6.58 4.59
N VAL A 94 -0.85 5.88 4.70
CA VAL A 94 -2.03 6.14 3.85
C VAL A 94 -2.49 7.59 4.00
N LEU A 95 -2.66 8.05 5.24
CA LEU A 95 -2.73 9.44 5.61
C LEU A 95 -1.31 9.97 5.90
N PRO A 96 -0.89 11.07 5.24
CA PRO A 96 0.48 11.57 5.34
C PRO A 96 0.80 12.00 6.77
N LYS A 97 1.94 11.53 7.28
CA LYS A 97 2.42 11.82 8.64
C LYS A 97 2.65 13.31 8.91
N ASP A 98 2.92 14.11 7.88
CA ASP A 98 3.20 15.54 8.01
C ASP A 98 1.93 16.31 8.40
N THR A 99 0.78 15.89 7.86
CA THR A 99 -0.54 16.43 8.19
C THR A 99 -1.17 15.72 9.40
N PHE A 100 -0.97 14.40 9.50
CA PHE A 100 -1.59 13.54 10.50
C PHE A 100 -0.55 12.89 11.41
N ASN A 101 0.26 13.72 12.07
CA ASN A 101 1.36 13.26 12.92
C ASN A 101 0.91 12.28 14.03
N GLN A 102 -0.33 12.43 14.51
CA GLN A 102 -0.93 11.57 15.52
C GLN A 102 -1.24 10.15 15.01
N TYR A 103 -1.28 9.96 13.68
CA TYR A 103 -1.49 8.66 13.04
C TYR A 103 -0.21 8.03 12.50
N THR A 104 0.95 8.64 12.75
CA THR A 104 2.26 8.13 12.30
C THR A 104 2.47 6.66 12.64
N PHE A 105 1.88 6.19 13.74
CA PHE A 105 2.00 4.81 14.20
C PHE A 105 0.65 4.14 14.35
N THR A 106 -0.41 4.68 13.79
CA THR A 106 -1.68 3.95 13.74
C THR A 106 -1.50 2.81 12.76
N TYR A 107 -1.58 1.57 13.22
CA TYR A 107 -1.35 0.40 12.36
C TYR A 107 -2.26 0.33 11.12
N ARG A 108 -3.50 0.82 11.25
CA ARG A 108 -4.42 0.98 10.11
C ARG A 108 -3.96 2.05 9.11
N ASN A 109 -3.07 2.96 9.50
CA ASN A 109 -2.44 3.94 8.63
C ASN A 109 -1.17 3.41 7.95
N LEU A 110 -0.67 2.23 8.33
CA LEU A 110 0.60 1.70 7.85
C LEU A 110 0.39 0.57 6.85
N ALA A 111 1.09 0.66 5.72
CA ALA A 111 1.14 -0.35 4.67
C ALA A 111 2.58 -0.44 4.13
N VAL A 112 2.82 -1.30 3.14
CA VAL A 112 4.10 -1.32 2.40
C VAL A 112 3.84 -1.01 0.94
N ALA A 113 4.45 0.06 0.44
CA ALA A 113 4.42 0.41 -0.97
C ALA A 113 5.77 0.05 -1.62
N CYS A 114 5.79 -0.12 -2.94
CA CYS A 114 7.05 -0.09 -3.67
C CYS A 114 7.61 1.34 -3.68
N PHE A 115 8.91 1.47 -3.96
CA PHE A 115 9.58 2.77 -4.06
C PHE A 115 8.83 3.74 -5.00
N ASP A 116 8.45 3.29 -6.20
CA ASP A 116 7.79 4.15 -7.19
C ASP A 116 6.46 4.71 -6.68
N CYS A 117 5.61 3.87 -6.09
CA CYS A 117 4.30 4.31 -5.63
C CYS A 117 4.42 5.25 -4.41
N ASN A 118 5.33 4.94 -3.48
CA ASN A 118 5.60 5.81 -2.34
C ASN A 118 6.16 7.17 -2.80
N HIS A 119 7.06 7.16 -3.79
CA HIS A 119 7.64 8.37 -4.34
C HIS A 119 6.65 9.18 -5.18
N VAL A 120 5.70 8.56 -5.89
CA VAL A 120 4.65 9.28 -6.61
C VAL A 120 3.64 9.89 -5.63
N LYS A 121 3.23 9.15 -4.59
CA LYS A 121 2.26 9.66 -3.62
C LYS A 121 2.82 10.74 -2.70
N THR A 122 4.10 10.66 -2.36
CA THR A 122 4.78 11.60 -1.46
C THR A 122 4.01 11.85 -0.15
N ASN A 123 3.60 13.10 0.11
CA ASN A 123 2.80 13.54 1.25
C ASN A 123 1.37 13.92 0.85
N ASP A 124 0.89 13.47 -0.33
CA ASP A 124 -0.47 13.74 -0.79
C ASP A 124 -1.50 13.21 0.22
N ASN A 125 -2.41 14.12 0.60
CA ASN A 125 -3.58 13.80 1.40
C ASN A 125 -4.80 13.64 0.49
N TRP A 126 -5.15 12.39 0.17
CA TRP A 126 -6.36 12.07 -0.60
C TRP A 126 -7.65 12.12 0.23
N SER A 127 -7.55 12.36 1.53
CA SER A 127 -8.69 12.37 2.42
C SER A 127 -9.17 13.78 2.74
N ASN A 128 -10.48 13.94 2.89
CA ASN A 128 -11.08 15.11 3.54
C ASN A 128 -11.16 14.94 5.06
N TRP A 129 -10.30 14.08 5.65
CA TRP A 129 -10.33 13.79 7.07
C TRP A 129 -9.77 14.97 7.88
N PRO A 130 -10.47 15.46 8.92
CA PRO A 130 -9.98 16.61 9.69
C PRO A 130 -8.69 16.30 10.46
N PRO A 131 -7.59 17.07 10.28
CA PRO A 131 -6.31 16.82 10.93
C PRO A 131 -6.36 16.84 12.46
N ALA A 132 -7.27 17.61 13.07
CA ALA A 132 -7.39 17.69 14.53
C ALA A 132 -8.05 16.44 15.18
N ARG A 133 -8.62 15.51 14.39
CA ARG A 133 -9.31 14.35 14.96
C ARG A 133 -8.31 13.37 15.58
N ARG A 134 -8.58 12.97 16.82
CA ARG A 134 -7.77 11.95 17.52
C ARG A 134 -8.07 10.53 17.09
N ARG A 135 -9.32 10.24 16.70
CA ARG A 135 -9.74 8.89 16.28
C ARG A 135 -9.37 8.70 14.81
N TYR A 136 -8.78 7.55 14.48
CA TYR A 136 -8.55 7.19 13.09
C TYR A 136 -9.86 7.04 12.31
N LEU A 137 -9.79 7.29 11.01
CA LEU A 137 -10.96 7.20 10.13
C LEU A 137 -11.50 5.76 10.04
N LYS A 138 -12.77 5.65 9.67
CA LYS A 138 -13.44 4.37 9.38
C LYS A 138 -13.58 4.22 7.87
N GLU A 139 -13.76 3.00 7.39
CA GLU A 139 -13.94 2.69 5.97
C GLU A 139 -15.07 3.52 5.32
N LYS A 140 -16.19 3.71 6.01
CA LYS A 140 -17.29 4.60 5.56
C LYS A 140 -16.89 6.07 5.33
N SER A 141 -15.74 6.49 5.81
CA SER A 141 -15.17 7.83 5.60
C SER A 141 -14.21 7.89 4.41
N CYS A 142 -13.95 6.76 3.74
CA CYS A 142 -13.11 6.62 2.55
C CYS A 142 -13.92 6.66 1.23
N GLY A 143 -15.10 7.27 1.21
CA GLY A 143 -15.95 7.29 0.01
C GLY A 143 -15.28 7.90 -1.23
N GLY A 144 -14.34 8.84 -1.03
CA GLY A 144 -13.66 9.55 -2.11
C GLY A 144 -12.28 9.04 -2.52
N PHE A 145 -11.69 8.08 -1.80
CA PHE A 145 -10.32 7.63 -2.07
C PHE A 145 -10.08 6.17 -1.65
N PHE A 146 -9.13 5.50 -2.30
CA PHE A 146 -8.74 4.15 -1.91
C PHE A 146 -7.87 4.14 -0.66
N HIS A 147 -8.21 3.29 0.31
CA HIS A 147 -7.47 3.13 1.55
C HIS A 147 -6.91 1.72 1.69
N ALA A 148 -5.59 1.57 1.55
CA ALA A 148 -4.86 0.30 1.46
C ALA A 148 -5.06 -0.71 2.61
N ARG A 149 -5.54 -0.27 3.78
CA ARG A 149 -5.82 -1.15 4.94
C ARG A 149 -7.30 -1.29 5.29
N LEU A 150 -8.17 -0.53 4.64
CA LEU A 150 -9.61 -0.50 4.96
C LEU A 150 -10.45 -1.04 3.82
N HIS A 151 -9.95 -0.98 2.59
CA HIS A 151 -10.59 -1.61 1.45
C HIS A 151 -9.89 -2.91 1.11
N GLU A 152 -10.69 -3.89 0.71
CA GLU A 152 -10.22 -5.08 0.00
C GLU A 152 -9.81 -4.63 -1.43
N TYR A 153 -8.64 -5.03 -1.91
CA TYR A 153 -8.09 -4.45 -3.15
C TYR A 153 -8.89 -4.87 -4.38
N ASP A 154 -9.24 -6.15 -4.45
CA ASP A 154 -9.85 -6.79 -5.61
C ASP A 154 -11.35 -6.42 -5.74
N SER A 155 -11.95 -5.76 -4.76
CA SER A 155 -13.28 -5.19 -4.86
C SER A 155 -13.26 -3.83 -5.55
N HIS A 156 -12.07 -3.22 -5.67
CA HIS A 156 -11.90 -1.85 -6.14
C HIS A 156 -11.10 -1.74 -7.43
N VAL A 157 -10.11 -2.60 -7.65
CA VAL A 157 -9.19 -2.52 -8.79
C VAL A 157 -8.94 -3.89 -9.41
N ARG A 158 -8.98 -3.95 -10.74
CA ARG A 158 -8.44 -5.05 -11.54
C ARG A 158 -7.13 -4.60 -12.18
N TYR A 159 -6.18 -5.51 -12.33
CA TYR A 159 -4.90 -5.21 -12.95
C TYR A 159 -4.37 -6.38 -13.78
N LEU A 160 -3.52 -6.04 -14.74
CA LEU A 160 -2.73 -6.98 -15.52
C LEU A 160 -1.28 -6.48 -15.54
N HIS A 161 -0.36 -7.33 -15.12
CA HIS A 161 1.09 -7.11 -15.29
C HIS A 161 1.61 -8.12 -16.29
N LEU A 162 2.24 -7.65 -17.36
CA LEU A 162 2.86 -8.49 -18.38
C LEU A 162 4.29 -8.03 -18.58
N GLU A 163 5.23 -8.95 -18.41
CA GLU A 163 6.66 -8.70 -18.58
C GLU A 163 7.24 -9.74 -19.54
N THR A 164 8.06 -9.26 -20.47
CA THR A 164 8.80 -10.04 -21.47
C THR A 164 10.18 -9.42 -21.63
N ASN A 165 11.10 -10.09 -22.33
CA ASN A 165 12.43 -9.56 -22.61
C ASN A 165 12.42 -8.19 -23.32
N GLY A 166 11.37 -7.89 -24.09
CA GLY A 166 11.25 -6.65 -24.87
C GLY A 166 10.27 -5.62 -24.33
N ALA A 167 9.53 -5.94 -23.27
CA ALA A 167 8.46 -5.06 -22.79
C ALA A 167 7.99 -5.38 -21.38
N ALA A 168 7.65 -4.34 -20.64
CA ALA A 168 6.94 -4.41 -19.37
C ALA A 168 5.70 -3.51 -19.43
N ILE A 169 4.56 -4.07 -19.07
CA ILE A 169 3.26 -3.43 -19.14
C ILE A 169 2.54 -3.64 -17.83
N SER A 170 1.95 -2.57 -17.31
CA SER A 170 0.99 -2.64 -16.23
C SER A 170 -0.28 -1.87 -16.61
N VAL A 171 -1.41 -2.58 -16.60
CA VAL A 171 -2.74 -2.02 -16.86
C VAL A 171 -3.55 -2.10 -15.57
N TYR A 172 -4.32 -1.05 -15.28
CA TYR A 172 -5.19 -0.98 -14.11
C TYR A 172 -6.58 -0.45 -14.50
N ALA A 173 -7.63 -1.08 -13.99
CA ALA A 173 -9.02 -0.67 -14.13
C ALA A 173 -9.64 -0.47 -12.75
N GLY A 174 -10.24 0.69 -12.51
CA GLY A 174 -10.92 1.00 -11.24
C GLY A 174 -12.41 0.71 -11.32
N LEU A 175 -12.89 -0.24 -10.52
CA LEU A 175 -14.28 -0.72 -10.52
C LEU A 175 -15.22 0.23 -9.75
N THR A 176 -14.72 0.81 -8.66
CA THR A 176 -15.49 1.71 -7.79
C THR A 176 -14.94 3.15 -7.85
N PRO A 177 -15.65 4.16 -7.28
CA PRO A 177 -15.11 5.52 -7.17
C PRO A 177 -13.72 5.57 -6.50
N GLN A 178 -13.51 4.79 -5.44
CA GLN A 178 -12.23 4.71 -4.73
C GLN A 178 -11.15 4.07 -5.59
N GLY A 179 -11.47 2.99 -6.31
CA GLY A 179 -10.53 2.34 -7.23
C GLY A 179 -10.16 3.25 -8.40
N ARG A 180 -11.13 3.94 -8.99
CA ARG A 180 -10.89 4.94 -10.05
C ARG A 180 -10.01 6.08 -9.56
N HIS A 181 -10.26 6.58 -8.37
CA HIS A 181 -9.39 7.56 -7.72
C HIS A 181 -7.94 7.05 -7.64
N LEU A 182 -7.70 5.83 -7.14
CA LEU A 182 -6.34 5.27 -7.07
C LEU A 182 -5.68 5.17 -8.45
N CYS A 183 -6.44 4.72 -9.45
CA CYS A 183 -5.95 4.58 -10.81
C CYS A 183 -5.48 5.92 -11.39
N VAL A 184 -6.29 6.97 -11.22
CA VAL A 184 -6.00 8.31 -11.73
C VAL A 184 -4.86 8.98 -10.95
N GLU A 185 -4.92 8.95 -9.63
CA GLU A 185 -3.99 9.72 -8.80
C GLU A 185 -2.61 9.09 -8.67
N LEU A 186 -2.49 7.77 -8.84
CA LEU A 186 -1.22 7.07 -8.60
C LEU A 186 -0.88 6.05 -9.68
N LEU A 187 -1.78 5.11 -10.01
CA LEU A 187 -1.37 3.94 -10.78
C LEU A 187 -0.96 4.28 -12.21
N ARG A 188 -1.70 5.17 -12.88
CA ARG A 188 -1.33 5.68 -14.21
C ARG A 188 0.06 6.30 -14.22
N LYS A 189 0.31 7.25 -13.29
CA LYS A 189 1.60 7.93 -13.10
C LYS A 189 2.74 6.95 -12.81
N SER A 190 2.48 5.91 -12.02
CA SER A 190 3.47 4.88 -11.69
C SER A 190 3.75 3.90 -12.84
N SER A 191 2.73 3.60 -13.65
CA SER A 191 2.82 2.67 -14.79
C SER A 191 3.50 3.28 -16.01
N GLU A 192 3.38 4.60 -16.20
CA GLU A 192 4.08 5.32 -17.27
C GLU A 192 5.60 5.19 -17.14
N ARG A 193 6.12 5.12 -15.90
CA ARG A 193 7.54 4.87 -15.64
C ARG A 193 8.00 3.46 -15.99
N THR A 194 7.09 2.49 -16.07
CA THR A 194 7.38 1.08 -16.37
C THR A 194 7.34 0.79 -17.88
N LEU A 195 6.81 1.69 -18.71
CA LEU A 195 6.82 1.57 -20.18
C LEU A 195 8.23 1.80 -20.75
N SER A 196 9.14 0.88 -20.45
CA SER A 196 10.35 0.67 -21.24
C SER A 196 9.97 -0.28 -22.38
N VAL A 197 9.36 0.27 -23.43
CA VAL A 197 9.12 -0.46 -24.66
C VAL A 197 10.47 -0.51 -25.37
N SER A 198 11.09 -1.69 -25.46
CA SER A 198 12.12 -1.88 -26.50
C SER A 198 11.48 -1.43 -27.81
N ALA A 199 12.16 -0.62 -28.62
CA ALA A 199 11.62 0.09 -29.79
C ALA A 199 11.10 -0.88 -30.88
N ASN A 200 10.03 -1.62 -30.59
CA ASN A 200 9.36 -2.56 -31.46
C ASN A 200 8.02 -1.92 -31.85
N PRO A 201 7.91 -1.37 -33.08
CA PRO A 201 6.75 -0.60 -33.53
C PRO A 201 5.45 -1.41 -33.49
N ARG A 202 5.51 -2.74 -33.73
CA ARG A 202 4.34 -3.63 -33.69
C ARG A 202 3.79 -3.77 -32.28
N PHE A 203 4.70 -3.87 -31.30
CA PHE A 203 4.33 -3.96 -29.90
C PHE A 203 3.73 -2.64 -29.40
N SER A 204 4.33 -1.50 -29.77
CA SER A 204 3.78 -0.17 -29.45
C SER A 204 2.36 0.00 -29.98
N ALA A 205 2.11 -0.36 -31.25
CA ALA A 205 0.77 -0.25 -31.85
C ALA A 205 -0.27 -1.16 -31.17
N ALA A 206 0.11 -2.39 -30.79
CA ALA A 206 -0.77 -3.28 -30.03
C ALA A 206 -1.08 -2.70 -28.63
N MET A 207 -0.09 -2.04 -28.02
CA MET A 207 -0.24 -1.41 -26.71
C MET A 207 -1.08 -0.15 -26.72
N ASP A 208 -0.97 0.68 -27.76
CA ASP A 208 -1.83 1.84 -27.92
C ASP A 208 -3.28 1.41 -28.14
N LYS A 209 -3.50 0.31 -28.87
CA LYS A 209 -4.83 -0.30 -29.02
C LYS A 209 -5.40 -0.81 -27.69
N LEU A 210 -4.61 -1.56 -26.92
CA LEU A 210 -5.01 -2.02 -25.58
C LEU A 210 -5.31 -0.85 -24.63
N ARG A 211 -4.48 0.21 -24.64
CA ARG A 211 -4.71 1.41 -23.84
C ARG A 211 -6.01 2.11 -24.21
N GLY A 212 -6.27 2.28 -25.51
CA GLY A 212 -7.52 2.85 -26.01
C GLY A 212 -8.74 2.04 -25.57
N GLN A 213 -8.66 0.71 -25.65
CA GLN A 213 -9.73 -0.17 -25.19
C GLN A 213 -9.96 -0.07 -23.67
N VAL A 214 -8.90 -0.09 -22.85
CA VAL A 214 -9.00 0.06 -21.39
C VAL A 214 -9.59 1.41 -20.99
N GLN A 215 -9.25 2.49 -21.71
CA GLN A 215 -9.81 3.82 -21.47
C GLN A 215 -11.30 3.91 -21.83
N GLN A 216 -11.74 3.22 -22.88
CA GLN A 216 -13.16 3.12 -23.24
C GLN A 216 -13.94 2.24 -22.26
N ILE A 217 -13.32 1.17 -21.75
CA ILE A 217 -13.88 0.32 -20.69
C ILE A 217 -14.12 1.15 -19.42
N ALA A 218 -13.15 1.95 -18.97
CA ALA A 218 -13.32 2.80 -17.79
C ALA A 218 -14.41 3.89 -17.92
N ALA A 219 -14.91 4.16 -19.13
CA ALA A 219 -15.95 5.14 -19.42
C ALA A 219 -17.35 4.53 -19.55
N THR A 220 -17.46 3.20 -19.68
CA THR A 220 -18.73 2.49 -19.88
C THR A 220 -18.98 1.56 -18.70
N HIS A 221 -20.13 1.69 -18.04
CA HIS A 221 -20.48 0.95 -16.81
C HIS A 221 -20.78 -0.55 -17.05
N ASP A 222 -20.37 -1.13 -18.18
CA ASP A 222 -20.62 -2.52 -18.57
C ASP A 222 -19.30 -3.27 -18.76
N ASP A 223 -18.75 -3.69 -17.62
CA ASP A 223 -17.49 -4.41 -17.44
C ASP A 223 -17.58 -5.89 -17.86
N VAL A 224 -17.93 -6.21 -19.11
CA VAL A 224 -17.97 -7.63 -19.55
C VAL A 224 -16.67 -8.03 -20.26
N LYS A 225 -16.15 -7.19 -21.17
CA LYS A 225 -15.02 -7.58 -22.05
C LYS A 225 -13.65 -7.69 -21.39
N LEU A 226 -13.39 -6.90 -20.34
CA LEU A 226 -12.13 -7.02 -19.58
C LEU A 226 -12.17 -8.24 -18.65
N LEU A 227 -13.34 -8.49 -18.04
CA LEU A 227 -13.58 -9.67 -17.24
C LEU A 227 -13.46 -10.93 -18.10
N ASP A 228 -14.07 -10.97 -19.29
CA ASP A 228 -13.94 -12.08 -20.25
C ASP A 228 -12.48 -12.34 -20.64
N PHE A 229 -11.70 -11.28 -20.90
CA PHE A 229 -10.29 -11.41 -21.27
C PHE A 229 -9.43 -11.88 -20.09
N MET A 230 -9.71 -11.41 -18.88
CA MET A 230 -9.01 -11.84 -17.67
C MET A 230 -9.38 -13.29 -17.30
N GLU A 231 -10.64 -13.67 -17.43
CA GLU A 231 -11.15 -15.04 -17.20
C GLU A 231 -10.58 -16.02 -18.24
N ALA A 232 -10.48 -15.60 -19.50
CA ALA A 232 -9.81 -16.40 -20.54
C ALA A 232 -8.31 -16.59 -20.27
N LEU A 233 -7.63 -15.62 -19.65
CA LEU A 233 -6.23 -15.75 -19.23
C LEU A 233 -6.08 -16.65 -17.99
N GLU A 234 -7.00 -16.59 -17.03
CA GLU A 234 -7.03 -17.46 -15.85
C GLU A 234 -7.29 -18.93 -16.24
N LEU A 235 -8.28 -19.17 -17.11
CA LEU A 235 -8.57 -20.50 -17.67
C LEU A 235 -7.42 -21.09 -18.49
N ALA A 236 -6.59 -20.24 -19.10
CA ALA A 236 -5.40 -20.67 -19.84
C ALA A 236 -4.18 -20.94 -18.93
N ALA A 237 -4.22 -20.51 -17.67
CA ALA A 237 -3.13 -20.63 -16.70
C ALA A 237 -3.30 -21.79 -15.71
N ASP A 238 -4.52 -22.35 -15.57
CA ASP A 238 -4.77 -23.57 -14.80
C ASP A 238 -4.46 -24.81 -15.66
N PRO A 239 -3.49 -25.65 -15.30
CA PRO A 239 -3.26 -26.91 -16.00
C PRO A 239 -4.29 -27.93 -15.49
N THR A 240 -5.10 -28.48 -16.40
CA THR A 240 -5.79 -29.77 -16.17
C THR A 240 -4.80 -30.87 -15.82
#